data_AF-A0A1S1BL45-F1
#
_entry.id   AF-A0A1S1BL45-F1
#
_cell.length_a   1.000
_cell.length_b   1.000
_cell.length_c   1.000
_cell.angle_alpha   90.00
_cell.angle_beta   90.00
_cell.angle_gamma   90.00
#
_symmetry.space_group_name_H-M   'P 1'
#
loop_
_entity.id
_entity.type
_entity.pdbx_description
1 polymer ?
#
loop_
_entity_poly.entity_id
_entity_poly.type
_entity_poly.pdbx_seq_one_letter_code
_entity_poly.pdbx_strand_id
1 'polypeptide(L)'
;MTRVLQDSTTVSAAREAAAELRSLRTGLAQLATDDQHYGSPVTVISGAQAMVGESEKMRAAIREAHHLSAARTASAQLIVARDSGHAIPITEPEVVARAALALFDRDHFAADLNR
;
A
#
# COMPACT_ATOMS: atom_id res chain seq x y z
N MET A 1 -7.82 16.73 -21.78
CA MET A 1 -7.42 16.56 -20.37
C MET A 1 -8.58 17.07 -19.52
N THR A 2 -9.29 16.17 -18.84
CA THR A 2 -10.65 16.36 -18.32
C THR A 2 -10.69 17.18 -17.03
N ARG A 3 -11.74 17.97 -16.81
CA ARG A 3 -11.99 18.84 -15.63
C ARG A 3 -11.71 18.18 -14.28
N VAL A 4 -12.00 16.88 -14.16
CA VAL A 4 -11.71 16.05 -12.98
C VAL A 4 -10.22 16.09 -12.58
N LEU A 5 -9.30 16.07 -13.55
CA LEU A 5 -7.86 16.17 -13.25
C LEU A 5 -7.54 17.55 -12.69
N GLN A 6 -8.03 18.63 -13.30
CA GLN A 6 -7.76 19.99 -12.80
C GLN A 6 -8.29 20.18 -11.37
N ASP A 7 -9.49 19.67 -11.07
CA ASP A 7 -10.10 19.79 -9.75
C ASP A 7 -9.42 18.90 -8.71
N SER A 8 -8.64 17.88 -9.12
CA SER A 8 -7.98 16.91 -8.23
C SER A 8 -6.46 17.07 -8.14
N THR A 9 -5.85 17.91 -8.99
CA THR A 9 -4.38 18.09 -9.04
C THR A 9 -3.92 19.49 -8.61
N THR A 10 -4.77 20.26 -7.93
CA THR A 10 -4.37 21.55 -7.32
C THR A 10 -3.85 21.35 -5.90
N VAL A 11 -3.07 22.32 -5.42
CA VAL A 11 -2.64 22.35 -4.01
C VAL A 11 -3.83 22.46 -3.05
N SER A 12 -4.92 23.13 -3.44
CA SER A 12 -6.14 23.19 -2.62
C SER A 12 -6.79 21.81 -2.51
N ALA A 13 -6.97 21.13 -3.64
CA ALA A 13 -7.51 19.77 -3.67
C ALA A 13 -6.67 18.79 -2.85
N ALA A 14 -5.34 18.87 -2.95
CA ALA A 14 -4.44 18.06 -2.12
C ALA A 14 -4.59 18.37 -0.62
N ARG A 15 -4.78 19.63 -0.23
CA ARG A 15 -5.01 20.05 1.17
C ARG A 15 -6.36 19.60 1.69
N GLU A 16 -7.40 19.67 0.87
CA GLU A 16 -8.75 19.22 1.19
C GLU A 16 -8.79 17.70 1.34
N ALA A 17 -8.21 16.94 0.40
CA ALA A 17 -8.05 15.50 0.54
C ALA A 17 -7.25 15.14 1.82
N ALA A 18 -6.14 15.84 2.08
CA ALA A 18 -5.38 15.63 3.31
C ALA A 18 -6.20 15.97 4.58
N ALA A 19 -7.12 16.94 4.48
CA ALA A 19 -8.03 17.29 5.56
C ALA A 19 -9.07 16.20 5.84
N GLU A 20 -9.63 15.62 4.79
CA GLU A 20 -10.55 14.48 4.87
C GLU A 20 -9.86 13.27 5.51
N LEU A 21 -8.61 12.99 5.14
CA LEU A 21 -7.84 11.88 5.73
C LEU A 21 -7.46 12.08 7.21
N ARG A 22 -7.62 13.28 7.79
CA ARG A 22 -7.24 13.51 9.21
C ARG A 22 -8.07 12.67 10.17
N SER A 23 -9.38 12.56 9.96
CA SER A 23 -10.25 11.75 10.80
C SER A 23 -9.89 10.27 10.70
N LEU A 24 -9.61 9.79 9.48
CA LEU A 24 -9.15 8.43 9.20
C LEU A 24 -7.85 8.12 9.94
N ARG A 25 -6.86 9.03 9.90
CA ARG A 25 -5.58 8.86 10.63
C ARG A 25 -5.81 8.72 12.13
N THR A 26 -6.69 9.53 12.71
CA THR A 26 -7.03 9.43 14.15
C THR A 26 -7.65 8.08 14.47
N GLY A 27 -8.61 7.61 13.66
CA GLY A 27 -9.23 6.30 13.84
C GLY A 27 -8.24 5.14 13.71
N LEU A 28 -7.33 5.20 12.73
CA LEU A 28 -6.27 4.19 12.55
C LEU A 28 -5.31 4.14 13.75
N ALA A 29 -4.95 5.29 14.33
CA ALA A 29 -4.11 5.34 15.51
C ALA A 29 -4.79 4.71 16.74
N GLN A 30 -6.11 4.90 16.89
CA GLN A 30 -6.90 4.27 17.94
C GLN A 30 -6.99 2.76 17.74
N LEU A 31 -7.22 2.31 16.50
CA LEU A 31 -7.27 0.88 16.16
C LEU A 31 -5.91 0.19 16.40
N ALA A 32 -4.80 0.88 16.16
CA ALA A 32 -3.46 0.35 16.44
C ALA A 32 -3.19 0.11 17.93
N THR A 33 -3.94 0.76 18.83
CA THR A 33 -3.88 0.55 20.29
C THR A 33 -4.94 -0.41 20.82
N ASP A 34 -5.81 -0.92 19.94
CA ASP A 34 -6.86 -1.88 20.29
C ASP A 34 -6.33 -3.32 20.14
N ASP A 35 -6.11 -3.97 21.29
CA ASP A 35 -5.53 -5.32 21.38
C ASP A 35 -6.43 -6.43 20.81
N GLN A 36 -7.67 -6.14 20.41
CA GLN A 36 -8.61 -7.17 19.93
C GLN A 36 -8.30 -7.73 18.53
N HIS A 37 -7.34 -7.18 17.79
CA HIS A 37 -7.11 -7.52 16.37
C HIS A 37 -5.75 -8.19 16.07
N TYR A 38 -4.95 -8.51 17.10
CA TYR A 38 -3.65 -9.16 16.89
C TYR A 38 -3.80 -10.60 16.42
N GLY A 39 -3.27 -10.90 15.23
CA GLY A 39 -3.10 -12.29 14.73
C GLY A 39 -3.63 -12.51 13.32
N SER A 40 -4.41 -11.60 12.75
CA SER A 40 -4.78 -11.68 11.34
C SER A 40 -3.52 -11.50 10.49
N PRO A 41 -3.18 -12.46 9.63
CA PRO A 41 -1.98 -12.30 8.85
C PRO A 41 -2.13 -11.22 7.78
N VAL A 42 -1.05 -10.46 7.53
CA VAL A 42 -1.07 -9.30 6.64
C VAL A 42 -0.11 -9.51 5.47
N THR A 43 -0.48 -9.02 4.29
CA THR A 43 0.44 -8.88 3.16
C THR A 43 0.42 -7.44 2.69
N VAL A 44 1.58 -6.78 2.74
CA VAL A 44 1.79 -5.43 2.24
C VAL A 44 2.32 -5.54 0.81
N ILE A 45 1.66 -4.89 -0.14
CA ILE A 45 2.08 -4.86 -1.54
C ILE A 45 2.51 -3.43 -1.88
N SER A 46 3.75 -3.26 -2.33
CA SER A 46 4.31 -1.95 -2.67
C SER A 46 4.74 -1.90 -4.13
N GLY A 47 4.31 -0.86 -4.85
CA GLY A 47 4.80 -0.58 -6.21
C GLY A 47 6.22 -0.04 -6.19
N ALA A 48 7.06 -0.51 -7.11
CA ALA A 48 8.44 -0.09 -7.25
C ALA A 48 8.60 1.24 -7.99
N GLN A 49 7.75 1.52 -8.98
CA GLN A 49 7.95 2.59 -9.95
C GLN A 49 7.28 3.91 -9.55
N ALA A 50 7.91 5.03 -9.84
CA ALA A 50 7.27 6.34 -9.75
C ALA A 50 6.22 6.51 -10.87
N MET A 51 5.09 7.13 -10.55
CA MET A 51 4.06 7.46 -11.55
C MET A 51 4.24 8.86 -12.13
N VAL A 52 3.46 9.18 -13.18
CA VAL A 52 3.38 10.53 -13.72
C VAL A 52 3.01 11.51 -12.60
N GLY A 53 3.83 12.54 -12.41
CA GLY A 53 3.66 13.52 -11.32
C GLY A 53 4.30 13.12 -10.00
N GLU A 54 4.93 11.96 -9.91
CA GLU A 54 5.71 11.51 -8.75
C GLU A 54 7.21 11.61 -9.00
N SER A 55 7.95 12.13 -8.01
CA SER A 55 9.42 12.09 -8.04
C SER A 55 9.93 10.78 -7.46
N GLU A 56 11.11 10.33 -7.90
CA GLU A 56 11.78 9.16 -7.33
C GLU A 56 12.01 9.29 -5.81
N LYS A 57 12.27 10.51 -5.31
CA LYS A 57 12.37 10.77 -3.87
C LYS A 57 11.05 10.49 -3.15
N MET A 58 9.94 10.95 -3.71
CA MET A 58 8.61 10.67 -3.16
C MET A 58 8.31 9.17 -3.22
N ARG A 59 8.66 8.51 -4.32
CA ARG A 59 8.46 7.07 -4.44
C ARG A 59 9.26 6.30 -3.41
N ALA A 60 10.52 6.65 -3.21
CA ALA A 60 11.38 6.05 -2.18
C ALA A 60 10.79 6.21 -0.77
N ALA A 61 10.29 7.41 -0.43
CA ALA A 61 9.66 7.66 0.86
C ALA A 61 8.41 6.79 1.09
N ILE A 62 7.60 6.57 0.05
CA ILE A 62 6.41 5.74 0.14
C ILE A 62 6.78 4.25 0.26
N ARG A 63 7.78 3.76 -0.50
CA ARG A 63 8.27 2.39 -0.35
C ARG A 63 8.82 2.13 1.05
N GLU A 64 9.56 3.09 1.61
CA GLU A 64 10.06 3.02 2.98
C GLU A 64 8.91 2.95 3.99
N ALA A 65 7.86 3.76 3.81
CA ALA A 65 6.68 3.68 4.67
C ALA A 65 6.03 2.29 4.64
N HIS A 66 5.91 1.66 3.46
CA HIS A 66 5.40 0.29 3.33
C HIS A 66 6.30 -0.75 4.00
N HIS A 67 7.62 -0.61 3.87
CA HIS A 67 8.59 -1.47 4.55
C HIS A 67 8.43 -1.38 6.07
N LEU A 68 8.33 -0.16 6.61
CA LEU A 68 8.12 0.08 8.03
C LEU A 68 6.77 -0.48 8.51
N SER A 69 5.71 -0.35 7.72
CA SER A 69 4.41 -0.96 8.02
C SER A 69 4.53 -2.48 8.12
N ALA A 70 5.15 -3.14 7.14
CA ALA A 70 5.36 -4.59 7.17
C ALA A 70 6.20 -5.02 8.38
N ALA A 71 7.28 -4.30 8.69
CA ALA A 71 8.16 -4.61 9.82
C ALA A 71 7.49 -4.47 11.19
N ARG A 72 6.45 -3.61 11.31
CA ARG A 72 5.72 -3.37 12.57
C ARG A 72 4.56 -4.35 12.79
N THR A 73 4.14 -5.09 11.76
CA THR A 73 3.02 -6.01 11.85
C THR A 73 3.53 -7.44 11.99
N ALA A 74 3.19 -8.09 13.10
CA ALA A 74 3.53 -9.49 13.32
C ALA A 74 2.94 -10.37 12.21
N SER A 75 3.74 -11.31 11.69
CA SER A 75 3.37 -12.20 10.57
C SER A 75 3.04 -11.52 9.25
N ALA A 76 3.47 -10.27 9.04
CA ALA A 76 3.32 -9.61 7.77
C ALA A 76 4.34 -10.07 6.72
N GLN A 77 3.87 -10.21 5.48
CA GLN A 77 4.73 -10.35 4.30
C GLN A 77 4.77 -9.04 3.52
N LEU A 78 5.90 -8.77 2.86
CA LEU A 78 6.05 -7.65 1.94
C LEU A 78 6.30 -8.18 0.54
N ILE A 79 5.51 -7.71 -0.43
CA ILE A 79 5.66 -8.02 -1.85
C ILE A 79 5.94 -6.70 -2.58
N VAL A 80 6.95 -6.71 -3.45
CA VAL A 80 7.27 -5.57 -4.31
C VAL A 80 6.77 -5.87 -5.73
N ALA A 81 5.82 -5.06 -6.20
CA ALA A 81 5.32 -5.08 -7.57
C ALA A 81 6.29 -4.26 -8.44
N ARG A 82 7.15 -4.97 -9.20
CA ARG A 82 8.35 -4.38 -9.82
C ARG A 82 8.03 -3.46 -10.98
N ASP A 83 6.90 -3.69 -11.64
CA ASP A 83 6.49 -3.03 -12.87
C ASP A 83 5.35 -2.02 -12.64
N SER A 84 5.00 -1.76 -11.38
CA SER A 84 3.87 -0.91 -10.99
C SER A 84 4.26 0.25 -10.07
N GLY A 85 3.49 1.33 -10.18
CA GLY A 85 3.44 2.41 -9.20
C GLY A 85 2.28 2.25 -8.21
N HIS A 86 1.46 3.28 -8.04
CA HIS A 86 0.31 3.24 -7.13
C HIS A 86 -0.82 2.30 -7.59
N ALA A 87 -1.05 2.18 -8.89
CA ALA A 87 -2.20 1.48 -9.47
C ALA A 87 -2.02 -0.03 -9.64
N ILE A 88 -1.34 -0.71 -8.70
CA ILE A 88 -0.99 -2.15 -8.76
C ILE A 88 -2.19 -3.05 -9.12
N PRO A 89 -3.41 -2.88 -8.58
CA PRO A 89 -4.55 -3.73 -8.95
C PRO A 89 -4.96 -3.64 -10.43
N ILE A 90 -4.48 -2.64 -11.16
CA ILE A 90 -4.74 -2.42 -12.58
C ILE A 90 -3.52 -2.88 -13.41
N THR A 91 -2.30 -2.58 -12.95
CA THR A 91 -1.07 -2.78 -13.72
C THR A 91 -0.41 -4.14 -13.51
N GLU A 92 -0.51 -4.72 -12.31
CA GLU A 92 -0.05 -6.08 -11.97
C GLU A 92 -1.16 -6.82 -11.16
N PRO A 93 -2.36 -7.01 -11.72
CA PRO A 93 -3.49 -7.62 -11.01
C PRO A 93 -3.19 -9.03 -10.48
N GLU A 94 -2.32 -9.77 -11.17
CA GLU A 94 -1.86 -11.09 -10.77
C GLU A 94 -1.04 -11.07 -9.47
N VAL A 95 -0.30 -10.00 -9.18
CA VAL A 95 0.40 -9.84 -7.88
C VAL A 95 -0.62 -9.77 -6.75
N VAL A 96 -1.69 -9.01 -6.94
CA VAL A 96 -2.78 -8.89 -5.95
C VAL A 96 -3.51 -10.22 -5.77
N ALA A 97 -3.85 -10.90 -6.86
CA ALA A 97 -4.52 -12.20 -6.80
C ALA A 97 -3.67 -13.25 -6.07
N ARG A 98 -2.37 -13.36 -6.40
CA ARG A 98 -1.45 -14.29 -5.72
C ARG A 98 -1.31 -13.96 -4.24
N ALA A 99 -1.13 -12.68 -3.90
CA ALA A 99 -1.02 -12.24 -2.51
C ALA A 99 -2.27 -12.60 -1.70
N ALA A 100 -3.46 -12.45 -2.29
CA ALA A 100 -4.72 -12.82 -1.67
C ALA A 100 -4.85 -14.34 -1.48
N LEU A 101 -4.51 -15.13 -2.49
CA LEU A 101 -4.53 -16.60 -2.41
C LEU A 101 -3.54 -17.12 -1.35
N ALA A 102 -2.35 -16.53 -1.27
CA ALA A 102 -1.34 -16.86 -0.27
C ALA A 102 -1.82 -16.66 1.18
N LEU A 103 -2.86 -15.84 1.40
CA LEU A 103 -3.42 -15.69 2.73
C LEU A 103 -4.07 -16.97 3.25
N PHE A 104 -4.57 -17.82 2.34
CA PHE A 104 -5.29 -19.05 2.65
C PHE A 104 -4.39 -20.31 2.65
N ASP A 105 -3.16 -20.21 2.14
CA ASP A 105 -2.26 -21.36 1.89
C ASP A 105 -0.92 -21.24 2.65
N ARG A 106 -0.97 -20.75 3.89
CA ARG A 106 0.23 -20.33 4.65
C ARG A 106 1.23 -21.44 4.97
N ASP A 107 0.89 -22.70 4.74
CA ASP A 107 1.82 -23.83 4.88
C ASP A 107 2.66 -24.07 3.61
N HIS A 108 2.31 -23.53 2.43
CA HIS A 108 2.95 -23.87 1.14
C HIS A 108 3.52 -22.69 0.30
N PHE A 109 3.10 -21.43 0.49
CA PHE A 109 3.32 -20.39 -0.55
C PHE A 109 4.65 -19.60 -0.50
N ALA A 110 5.37 -19.57 0.63
CA ALA A 110 6.59 -18.73 0.76
C ALA A 110 7.78 -19.20 -0.10
N ALA A 111 7.74 -20.41 -0.65
CA ALA A 111 8.85 -21.02 -1.40
C ALA A 111 8.93 -20.56 -2.87
N ASP A 112 7.83 -20.11 -3.48
CA ASP A 112 7.75 -19.95 -4.93
C ASP A 112 8.01 -18.52 -5.44
N LEU A 113 8.05 -17.51 -4.57
CA LEU A 113 8.15 -16.10 -4.96
C LEU A 113 9.58 -15.55 -5.09
N ASN A 114 10.60 -16.37 -4.79
CA ASN A 114 12.02 -16.02 -4.92
C ASN A 114 12.71 -16.68 -6.14
N ARG A 115 11.94 -17.26 -7.06
CA ARG A 115 12.42 -17.70 -8.39
C ARG A 115 11.88 -16.76 -9.47
#